data_AF-A0A5N6VAB4-F1
#
_entry.id   AF-A0A5N6VAB4-F1
#
_cell.length_a   1.000
_cell.length_b   1.000
_cell.length_c   1.000
_cell.angle_alpha   90.00
_cell.angle_beta   90.00
_cell.angle_gamma   90.00
#
_symmetry.space_group_name_H-M   'P 1'
#
loop_
_entity.id
_entity.type
_entity.pdbx_description
1 polymer ?
#
loop_
_entity_poly.entity_id
_entity_poly.type
_entity_poly.pdbx_seq_one_letter_code
_entity_poly.pdbx_strand_id
1 'polypeptide(L)'
;MSIIVLALAWGGRNKLEAIIDNFLAILGYWTLAFGLILAIEHFWFRPRLGGYDLSAWQDPKRMPIGIAGTVALLIGIGFSFLGMCQTWYVSPVAKKIGKSGGDVGDYLVFASVGVFYPILRTLEIRFIGR
;
A
#
# COMPACT_ATOMS: atom_id res chain seq x y z
N MET A 1 10.21 -15.08 -30.71
CA MET A 1 9.89 -14.64 -29.33
C MET A 1 10.61 -15.49 -28.28
N SER A 2 10.44 -16.82 -28.26
CA SER A 2 10.98 -17.69 -27.20
C SER A 2 12.51 -17.69 -27.05
N ILE A 3 13.28 -17.58 -28.14
CA ILE A 3 14.76 -17.54 -28.10
C ILE A 3 15.27 -16.24 -27.48
N ILE A 4 14.59 -15.11 -27.73
CA ILE A 4 14.93 -13.79 -27.18
C ILE A 4 14.65 -13.78 -25.67
N VAL A 5 13.52 -14.33 -25.25
CA VAL A 5 13.17 -14.50 -23.83
C VAL A 5 14.19 -15.39 -23.11
N LEU A 6 14.63 -16.48 -23.76
CA LEU A 6 15.59 -17.41 -23.17
C LEU A 6 17.00 -16.80 -23.05
N ALA A 7 17.45 -16.02 -24.03
CA ALA A 7 18.72 -15.29 -23.96
C ALA A 7 18.71 -14.21 -22.87
N LEU A 8 17.61 -13.46 -22.74
CA LEU A 8 17.42 -12.47 -21.66
C LEU A 8 17.35 -13.13 -20.28
N ALA A 9 16.64 -14.26 -20.16
CA ALA A 9 16.53 -15.01 -18.91
C ALA A 9 17.90 -15.57 -18.48
N TRP A 10 18.70 -16.08 -19.41
CA TRP A 10 20.03 -16.60 -19.11
C TRP A 10 20.98 -15.49 -18.63
N GLY A 11 21.05 -14.37 -19.37
CA GLY A 11 21.91 -13.24 -19.00
C GLY A 11 21.45 -12.50 -17.73
N GLY A 12 20.14 -12.47 -17.49
CA GLY A 12 19.52 -11.79 -16.36
C GLY A 12 19.52 -12.61 -15.07
N ARG A 13 19.47 -13.95 -15.13
CA ARG A 13 19.18 -14.86 -13.99
C ARG A 13 19.79 -14.41 -12.65
N ASN A 14 21.10 -14.21 -12.61
CA ASN A 14 21.82 -13.98 -11.34
C ASN A 14 21.64 -12.55 -10.77
N LYS A 15 21.19 -11.59 -11.57
CA LYS A 15 20.98 -10.19 -11.17
C LYS A 15 19.48 -9.86 -11.07
N LEU A 16 18.69 -10.44 -11.95
CA LEU A 16 17.28 -10.19 -12.14
C LEU A 16 16.45 -10.87 -11.04
N GLU A 17 16.89 -12.04 -10.55
CA GLU A 17 16.30 -12.68 -9.37
C GLU A 17 16.38 -11.78 -8.14
N ALA A 18 17.57 -11.27 -7.81
CA ALA A 18 17.74 -10.37 -6.68
C ALA A 18 16.95 -9.06 -6.85
N ILE A 19 16.92 -8.48 -8.06
CA ILE A 19 16.12 -7.28 -8.33
C ILE A 19 14.63 -7.57 -8.12
N ILE A 20 14.10 -8.64 -8.72
CA ILE A 20 12.68 -8.98 -8.59
C ILE A 20 12.32 -9.19 -7.12
N ASP A 21 13.13 -9.93 -6.36
CA ASP A 21 12.83 -10.24 -4.97
C ASP A 21 12.72 -8.95 -4.12
N ASN A 22 13.62 -7.99 -4.35
CA ASN A 22 13.60 -6.72 -3.62
C ASN A 22 12.48 -5.76 -4.06
N PHE A 23 12.15 -5.73 -5.35
CA PHE A 23 11.07 -4.89 -5.86
C PHE A 23 9.69 -5.47 -5.55
N LEU A 24 9.58 -6.81 -5.50
CA LEU A 24 8.33 -7.49 -5.22
C LEU A 24 7.86 -7.22 -3.79
N ALA A 25 8.78 -7.20 -2.81
CA ALA A 25 8.46 -6.82 -1.44
C ALA A 25 7.87 -5.39 -1.35
N ILE A 26 8.48 -4.44 -2.08
CA ILE A 26 8.00 -3.04 -2.12
C ILE A 26 6.61 -2.94 -2.74
N LEU A 27 6.38 -3.67 -3.83
CA LEU A 27 5.05 -3.75 -4.46
C LEU A 27 4.03 -4.40 -3.51
N GLY A 28 4.46 -5.38 -2.71
CA GLY A 28 3.69 -5.97 -1.62
C GLY A 28 3.17 -4.92 -0.65
N TYR A 29 4.04 -4.06 -0.11
CA TYR A 29 3.63 -2.98 0.80
C TYR A 29 2.58 -2.05 0.19
N TRP A 30 2.76 -1.68 -1.07
CA TRP A 30 1.87 -0.75 -1.77
C TRP A 30 0.49 -1.37 -2.01
N THR A 31 0.47 -2.60 -2.51
CA THR A 31 -0.76 -3.35 -2.75
C THR A 31 -1.51 -3.65 -1.45
N LEU A 32 -0.78 -3.94 -0.36
CA LEU A 32 -1.36 -4.12 0.96
C LEU A 32 -1.98 -2.83 1.49
N ALA A 33 -1.29 -1.69 1.37
CA ALA A 33 -1.83 -0.39 1.75
C ALA A 33 -3.13 -0.08 0.98
N PHE A 34 -3.09 -0.22 -0.35
CA PHE A 34 -4.24 0.04 -1.20
C PHE A 34 -5.40 -0.92 -0.94
N GLY A 35 -5.12 -2.21 -0.80
CA GLY A 35 -6.10 -3.24 -0.48
C GLY A 35 -6.76 -2.99 0.88
N LEU A 36 -6.00 -2.57 1.89
CA LEU A 36 -6.53 -2.27 3.21
C LEU A 36 -7.42 -1.01 3.21
N ILE A 37 -7.01 0.05 2.50
CA ILE A 37 -7.83 1.26 2.31
C ILE A 37 -9.18 0.89 1.68
N LEU A 38 -9.16 0.11 0.60
CA LEU A 38 -10.37 -0.35 -0.08
C LEU A 38 -11.22 -1.25 0.82
N ALA A 39 -10.60 -2.15 1.57
CA ALA A 39 -11.31 -3.03 2.50
C ALA A 39 -12.02 -2.22 3.60
N ILE A 40 -11.35 -1.24 4.21
CA ILE A 40 -11.95 -0.38 5.23
C ILE A 40 -13.07 0.46 4.62
N GLU A 41 -12.88 1.05 3.44
CA GLU A 41 -13.94 1.80 2.77
C GLU A 41 -15.15 0.91 2.50
N HIS A 42 -14.93 -0.26 1.89
CA HIS A 42 -15.97 -1.18 1.47
C HIS A 42 -16.75 -1.79 2.64
N PHE A 43 -16.06 -2.28 3.67
CA PHE A 43 -16.69 -2.99 4.79
C PHE A 43 -17.14 -2.07 5.93
N TRP A 44 -16.46 -0.94 6.17
CA TRP A 44 -16.74 -0.07 7.31
C TRP A 44 -17.53 1.18 6.94
N PHE A 45 -17.14 1.91 5.89
CA PHE A 45 -17.76 3.20 5.56
C PHE A 45 -18.95 3.07 4.63
N ARG A 46 -18.86 2.28 3.55
CA ARG A 46 -19.93 2.13 2.55
C ARG A 46 -21.26 1.68 3.17
N PRO A 47 -21.33 0.69 4.09
CA PRO A 47 -22.60 0.31 4.69
C PRO A 47 -23.22 1.41 5.54
N ARG A 48 -22.40 2.28 6.16
CA ARG A 48 -22.87 3.40 6.98
C ARG A 48 -23.29 4.62 6.17
N LEU A 49 -22.78 4.74 4.94
CA LEU A 49 -23.07 5.85 4.02
C LEU A 49 -24.22 5.52 3.04
N GLY A 50 -24.89 4.38 3.19
CA GLY A 50 -26.01 3.99 2.33
C GLY A 50 -25.64 3.17 1.09
N GLY A 51 -24.41 2.66 1.00
CA GLY A 51 -23.96 1.74 -0.05
C GLY A 51 -23.32 2.41 -1.27
N TYR A 52 -23.31 1.69 -2.39
CA TYR A 52 -22.79 2.19 -3.67
C TYR A 52 -23.93 2.74 -4.52
N ASP A 53 -23.88 4.04 -4.83
CA ASP A 53 -24.78 4.64 -5.82
C ASP A 53 -24.22 4.39 -7.24
N LEU A 54 -24.77 3.38 -7.91
CA LEU A 54 -24.41 3.02 -9.29
C LEU A 54 -24.76 4.13 -10.29
N SER A 55 -25.74 4.97 -9.98
CA SER A 55 -26.18 6.07 -10.86
C SER A 55 -25.23 7.27 -10.80
N ALA A 56 -24.47 7.41 -9.71
CA ALA A 56 -23.53 8.50 -9.49
C ALA A 56 -22.11 8.22 -10.00
N TRP A 57 -21.86 7.09 -10.66
CA TRP A 57 -20.52 6.71 -11.11
C TRP A 57 -19.87 7.73 -12.08
N GLN A 58 -20.67 8.49 -12.82
CA GLN A 58 -20.16 9.51 -13.74
C GLN A 58 -20.13 10.93 -13.15
N ASP A 59 -20.54 11.12 -11.90
CA ASP A 59 -20.68 12.45 -11.29
C ASP A 59 -19.60 12.67 -10.21
N PRO A 60 -18.49 13.36 -10.53
CA PRO A 60 -17.37 13.56 -9.60
C PRO A 60 -17.78 14.29 -8.32
N LYS A 61 -18.86 15.08 -8.39
CA LYS A 61 -19.37 15.83 -7.23
C LYS A 61 -20.02 14.90 -6.20
N ARG A 62 -20.51 13.73 -6.61
CA ARG A 62 -21.14 12.75 -5.73
C ARG A 62 -20.16 11.71 -5.19
N MET A 63 -18.93 11.69 -5.72
CA MET A 63 -17.88 10.80 -5.26
C MET A 63 -17.07 11.42 -4.10
N PRO A 64 -16.50 10.57 -3.22
CA PRO A 64 -15.53 11.04 -2.25
C PRO A 64 -14.30 11.61 -2.98
N ILE A 65 -13.75 12.71 -2.46
CA ILE A 65 -12.65 13.45 -3.08
C ILE A 65 -11.35 12.64 -3.08
N GLY A 66 -11.23 11.68 -2.16
CA GLY A 66 -10.13 10.74 -2.10
C GLY A 66 -8.87 11.29 -1.41
N ILE A 67 -8.94 12.48 -0.82
CA ILE A 67 -7.82 13.09 -0.08
C ILE A 67 -7.47 12.21 1.11
N ALA A 68 -8.47 11.70 1.85
CA ALA A 68 -8.23 10.79 2.95
C ALA A 68 -7.49 9.51 2.51
N GLY A 69 -7.86 8.95 1.36
CA GLY A 69 -7.22 7.77 0.79
C GLY A 69 -5.78 8.05 0.34
N THR A 70 -5.56 9.15 -0.38
CA THR A 70 -4.21 9.53 -0.83
C THR A 70 -3.28 9.81 0.34
N VAL A 71 -3.73 10.55 1.36
CA VAL A 71 -2.90 10.84 2.55
C VAL A 71 -2.59 9.56 3.32
N ALA A 72 -3.58 8.68 3.53
CA ALA A 72 -3.35 7.40 4.19
C ALA A 72 -2.36 6.51 3.41
N LEU A 73 -2.45 6.49 2.08
CA LEU A 73 -1.51 5.77 1.22
C LEU A 73 -0.08 6.31 1.37
N LEU A 74 0.10 7.64 1.33
CA LEU A 74 1.40 8.28 1.51
C LEU A 74 2.01 7.99 2.89
N ILE A 75 1.17 8.00 3.94
CA ILE A 75 1.58 7.61 5.29
C ILE A 75 2.03 6.15 5.30
N GLY A 76 1.22 5.24 4.73
CA GLY A 76 1.56 3.81 4.63
C GLY A 76 2.91 3.58 3.92
N ILE A 77 3.14 4.28 2.81
CA ILE A 77 4.43 4.24 2.09
C ILE A 77 5.56 4.75 3.01
N GLY A 78 5.38 5.86 3.71
CA GLY A 78 6.38 6.37 4.65
C GLY A 78 6.73 5.36 5.75
N PHE A 79 5.74 4.68 6.30
CA PHE A 79 5.93 3.64 7.31
C PHE A 79 6.58 2.36 6.76
N SER A 80 6.34 2.00 5.50
CA SER A 80 7.02 0.85 4.89
C SER A 80 8.54 1.08 4.83
N PHE A 81 8.99 2.27 4.44
CA PHE A 81 10.41 2.64 4.46
C PHE A 81 11.05 2.64 5.86
N LEU A 82 10.25 2.72 6.93
CA LEU A 82 10.76 2.63 8.30
C LEU A 82 10.97 1.20 8.77
N GLY A 83 10.27 0.21 8.20
CA GLY A 83 10.33 -1.21 8.58
C GLY A 83 10.96 -2.15 7.54
N MET A 84 11.26 -1.62 6.36
CA MET A 84 11.79 -2.37 5.23
C MET A 84 13.22 -2.86 5.46
N CYS A 85 13.50 -4.10 5.06
CA CYS A 85 14.79 -4.78 5.12
C CYS A 85 15.12 -5.40 3.76
N GLN A 86 15.68 -4.58 2.87
CA GLN A 86 16.04 -4.98 1.51
C GLN A 86 17.56 -5.02 1.36
N THR A 87 18.04 -5.73 0.34
CA THR A 87 19.48 -5.85 0.02
C THR A 87 20.17 -4.51 -0.19
N TRP A 88 19.42 -3.51 -0.67
CA TRP A 88 19.91 -2.16 -0.95
C TRP A 88 19.61 -1.16 0.17
N TYR A 89 18.69 -1.47 1.09
CA TYR A 89 18.30 -0.56 2.15
C TYR A 89 17.72 -1.31 3.35
N VAL A 90 18.36 -1.14 4.51
CA VAL A 90 17.91 -1.68 5.79
C VAL A 90 17.54 -0.52 6.71
N SER A 91 16.26 -0.44 7.05
CA SER A 91 15.70 0.61 7.89
C SER A 91 16.13 0.50 9.36
N PRO A 92 16.09 1.60 10.14
CA PRO A 92 16.46 1.58 11.56
C PRO A 92 15.61 0.63 12.41
N VAL A 93 14.32 0.42 12.06
CA VAL A 93 13.45 -0.52 12.77
C VAL A 93 13.82 -1.95 12.40
N ALA A 94 14.04 -2.24 11.11
CA ALA A 94 14.48 -3.56 10.67
C ALA A 94 15.80 -3.99 11.34
N LYS A 95 16.76 -3.07 11.48
CA LYS A 95 18.06 -3.35 12.14
C LYS A 95 17.94 -3.77 13.60
N LYS A 96 16.87 -3.39 14.29
CA LYS A 96 16.65 -3.77 15.69
C LYS A 96 16.11 -5.20 15.83
N ILE A 97 15.65 -5.80 14.73
CA ILE A 97 15.03 -7.13 14.74
C ILE A 97 16.08 -8.17 14.32
N GLY A 98 16.68 -8.82 15.32
CA GLY A 98 17.65 -9.90 15.12
C GLY A 98 19.04 -9.45 14.66
N LYS A 99 19.96 -10.41 14.44
CA LYS A 99 21.35 -10.14 14.04
C LYS A 99 21.50 -9.71 12.57
N SER A 100 20.57 -10.09 11.71
CA SER A 100 20.62 -9.84 10.26
C SER A 100 19.56 -8.82 9.79
N GLY A 101 18.75 -8.27 10.70
CA GLY A 101 17.58 -7.47 10.36
C GLY A 101 16.37 -8.33 9.98
N GLY A 102 15.17 -7.82 10.26
CA GLY A 102 13.90 -8.47 9.88
C GLY A 102 12.99 -7.47 9.18
N ASP A 103 12.44 -7.87 8.03
CA ASP A 103 11.48 -7.04 7.31
C ASP A 103 10.14 -7.04 8.05
N VAL A 104 9.69 -5.84 8.42
CA VAL A 104 8.40 -5.61 9.07
C VAL A 104 7.60 -4.52 8.37
N GLY A 105 7.92 -4.23 7.11
CA GLY A 105 7.26 -3.20 6.30
C GLY A 105 5.76 -3.45 6.20
N ASP A 106 5.35 -4.69 5.93
CA ASP A 106 3.93 -5.07 5.79
C ASP A 106 3.12 -4.76 7.05
N TYR A 107 3.65 -5.12 8.22
CA TYR A 107 2.98 -4.93 9.50
C TYR A 107 2.87 -3.44 9.87
N LEU A 108 3.92 -2.66 9.59
CA LEU A 108 3.88 -1.21 9.82
C LEU A 108 2.91 -0.50 8.87
N VAL A 109 2.85 -0.92 7.61
CA VAL A 109 1.85 -0.43 6.64
C VAL A 109 0.44 -0.77 7.13
N PHE A 110 0.20 -2.03 7.51
CA PHE A 110 -1.10 -2.48 7.98
C PHE A 110 -1.56 -1.68 9.21
N ALA A 111 -0.67 -1.52 10.21
CA ALA A 111 -0.97 -0.78 11.43
C ALA A 111 -1.20 0.72 11.15
N SER A 112 -0.33 1.35 10.37
CA SER A 112 -0.44 2.78 10.07
C SER A 112 -1.70 3.08 9.26
N VAL A 113 -1.92 2.41 8.13
CA VAL A 113 -3.10 2.59 7.30
C VAL A 113 -4.38 2.24 8.06
N GLY A 114 -4.36 1.16 8.84
CA GLY A 114 -5.50 0.73 9.66
C GLY A 114 -5.93 1.74 10.72
N VAL A 115 -5.01 2.57 11.22
CA VAL A 115 -5.31 3.65 12.19
C VAL A 115 -5.62 4.97 11.48
N PHE A 116 -4.76 5.40 10.56
CA PHE A 116 -4.86 6.72 9.95
C PHE A 116 -6.03 6.83 8.98
N TYR A 117 -6.28 5.81 8.15
CA TYR A 117 -7.34 5.87 7.14
C TYR A 117 -8.74 6.09 7.74
N PRO A 118 -9.21 5.32 8.74
CA PRO A 118 -10.54 5.54 9.30
C PRO A 118 -10.67 6.89 10.02
N ILE A 119 -9.59 7.40 10.63
CA ILE A 119 -9.59 8.74 11.25
C ILE A 119 -9.73 9.82 10.17
N LEU A 120 -8.86 9.79 9.16
CA LEU A 120 -8.87 10.73 8.03
C LEU A 120 -10.20 10.70 7.29
N ARG A 121 -10.75 9.51 7.05
CA ARG A 121 -12.03 9.34 6.35
C ARG A 121 -13.21 9.88 7.17
N THR A 122 -13.21 9.68 8.49
CA THR A 122 -14.24 10.25 9.38
C THR A 122 -14.17 11.78 9.39
N LEU A 123 -12.97 12.36 9.37
CA LEU A 123 -12.77 13.81 9.26
C LEU A 123 -13.23 14.33 7.89
N GLU A 124 -12.90 13.65 6.80
CA GLU A 124 -13.33 14.01 5.44
C GLU A 124 -14.86 14.06 5.36
N ILE A 125 -15.54 13.03 5.86
CA ILE A 125 -17.01 12.99 5.92
C ILE A 125 -17.56 14.14 6.78
N ARG A 126 -16.92 14.48 7.90
CA ARG A 126 -17.38 15.55 8.79
C ARG A 126 -17.22 16.96 8.19
N PHE A 127 -16.13 17.22 7.48
CA PHE A 127 -15.85 18.55 6.91
C PHE A 127 -16.49 18.76 5.53
N ILE A 128 -16.57 17.71 4.72
CA ILE A 128 -16.99 17.77 3.31
C ILE A 128 -18.43 17.27 3.15
N GLY A 129 -18.92 16.47 4.11
CA GLY A 129 -20.25 15.88 4.09
C GLY A 129 -20.37 14.67 3.14
N ARG A 130 -19.24 14.13 2.65
CA ARG A 130 -19.17 13.08 1.60
C ARG A 130 -17.94 12.19 1.79
#